data_AF-A0A9E3YFJ9-F1
#
_entry.id   AF-A0A9E3YFJ9-F1
#
_cell.length_a   1.000
_cell.length_b   1.000
_cell.length_c   1.000
_cell.angle_alpha   90.00
_cell.angle_beta   90.00
_cell.angle_gamma   90.00
#
_symmetry.space_group_name_H-M   'P 1'
#
loop_
_entity.id
_entity.type
_entity.pdbx_description
1 polymer ?
#
loop_
_entity_poly.entity_id
_entity_poly.type
_entity_poly.pdbx_seq_one_letter_code
_entity_poly.pdbx_strand_id
1 'polypeptide(L)'
;GPPDYGERIDEAIALLGQTCAVWVNAQVFEDGLAVVNSAIDAAAERHGFVVARWSDLSGPPELHLSDGYHLNQDGQNLYADLVVSTAAAACL
;
A
#
# COMPACT_ATOMS: atom_id res chain seq x y z
N GLY A 1 23.30 -3.25 -6.51
CA GLY A 1 22.02 -3.85 -6.93
C GLY A 1 20.91 -2.89 -6.57
N PRO A 2 19.67 -3.09 -7.06
CA PRO A 2 18.53 -2.40 -6.47
C PRO A 2 18.50 -2.66 -4.96
N PRO A 3 18.03 -1.71 -4.14
CA PRO A 3 17.91 -1.92 -2.70
C PRO A 3 17.05 -3.16 -2.42
N ASP A 4 17.40 -3.90 -1.37
CA ASP A 4 16.53 -4.96 -0.86
C ASP A 4 15.33 -4.27 -0.18
N TYR A 5 14.25 -4.09 -0.95
CA TYR A 5 13.02 -3.48 -0.44
C TYR A 5 12.47 -4.25 0.76
N GLY A 6 12.70 -5.56 0.83
CA GLY A 6 12.28 -6.39 1.97
C GLY A 6 12.97 -5.97 3.27
N GLU A 7 14.30 -5.81 3.25
CA GLU A 7 15.08 -5.38 4.42
C GLU A 7 14.61 -4.00 4.92
N ARG A 8 14.35 -3.05 4.02
CA ARG A 8 13.86 -1.71 4.39
C ARG A 8 12.45 -1.71 4.95
N ILE A 9 11.57 -2.57 4.42
CA ILE A 9 10.22 -2.73 4.97
C ILE A 9 10.29 -3.39 6.34
N ASP A 10 11.14 -4.40 6.53
CA ASP A 10 11.35 -5.07 7.80
C ASP A 10 11.86 -4.09 8.88
N GLU A 11 12.83 -3.23 8.53
CA GLU A 11 13.29 -2.14 9.40
C GLU A 11 12.15 -1.18 9.79
N ALA A 12 11.32 -0.78 8.82
CA ALA A 12 10.21 0.14 9.07
C ALA A 12 9.15 -0.46 10.00
N ILE A 13 8.79 -1.73 9.80
CA ILE A 13 7.82 -2.43 10.65
C ILE A 13 8.39 -2.67 12.05
N ALA A 14 9.68 -3.01 12.18
CA ALA A 14 10.31 -3.17 13.48
C ALA A 14 10.25 -1.90 14.35
N LEU A 15 10.30 -0.72 13.73
CA LEU A 15 10.15 0.58 14.43
C LEU A 15 8.71 0.85 14.91
N LEU A 16 7.70 0.27 14.28
CA LEU A 16 6.28 0.45 14.63
C LEU A 16 5.83 -0.41 15.83
N GLY A 17 6.58 -1.46 16.18
CA GLY A 17 6.28 -2.36 17.30
C GLY A 17 5.02 -3.23 17.08
N GLN A 18 4.46 -3.79 18.15
CA GLN A 18 3.25 -4.63 18.10
C GLN A 18 1.97 -3.78 18.07
N THR A 19 1.79 -3.01 16.99
CA THR A 19 0.54 -2.29 16.71
C THR A 19 -0.16 -2.93 15.53
N CYS A 20 -1.49 -2.85 15.49
CA CYS A 20 -2.19 -3.23 14.26
C CYS A 20 -1.85 -2.20 13.18
N ALA A 21 -1.13 -2.64 12.15
CA ALA A 21 -0.66 -1.79 11.07
C ALA A 21 -1.37 -2.14 9.76
N VAL A 22 -1.78 -1.10 9.04
CA VAL A 22 -2.27 -1.20 7.66
C VAL A 22 -1.25 -0.55 6.76
N TRP A 23 -0.70 -1.31 5.83
CA TRP A 23 0.17 -0.79 4.78
C TRP A 23 -0.61 -0.68 3.48
N VAL A 24 -0.66 0.50 2.86
CA VAL A 24 -1.29 0.68 1.54
C VAL A 24 -0.26 0.46 0.45
N ASN A 25 -0.51 -0.48 -0.46
CA ASN A 25 0.41 -0.73 -1.57
C ASN A 25 0.29 0.35 -2.66
N ALA A 26 1.23 0.40 -3.59
CA ALA A 26 1.26 1.43 -4.63
C ALA A 26 0.43 1.05 -5.86
N GLN A 27 -0.06 2.05 -6.60
CA GLN A 27 -0.48 1.85 -7.98
C GLN A 27 0.71 1.39 -8.83
N VAL A 28 0.48 0.48 -9.78
CA VAL A 28 1.55 -0.04 -10.66
C VAL A 28 1.48 0.65 -12.03
N PHE A 29 2.14 1.79 -12.15
CA PHE A 29 2.34 2.48 -13.43
C PHE A 29 3.74 2.23 -14.03
N GLU A 30 4.63 1.60 -13.26
CA GLU A 30 5.98 1.20 -13.69
C GLU A 30 6.39 -0.14 -13.04
N ASP A 31 7.23 -0.91 -13.72
CA ASP A 31 7.63 -2.26 -13.31
C ASP A 31 8.26 -2.30 -11.91
N GLY A 32 8.96 -1.23 -11.51
CA GLY A 32 9.57 -1.10 -10.19
C GLY A 32 8.55 -1.18 -9.04
N LEU A 33 7.33 -0.69 -9.24
CA LEU A 33 6.30 -0.66 -8.21
C LEU A 33 5.65 -2.04 -7.99
N ALA A 34 5.60 -2.88 -9.02
CA ALA A 34 5.16 -4.26 -8.85
C ALA A 34 6.11 -5.04 -7.93
N VAL A 35 7.42 -4.79 -8.05
CA VAL A 35 8.45 -5.39 -7.19
C VAL A 35 8.31 -4.91 -5.75
N VAL A 36 8.08 -3.60 -5.55
CA VAL A 36 7.83 -3.02 -4.21
C VAL A 36 6.57 -3.62 -3.59
N ASN A 37 5.46 -3.69 -4.32
CA ASN A 37 4.21 -4.29 -3.83
C ASN A 37 4.38 -5.77 -3.45
N SER A 38 5.15 -6.53 -4.24
CA SER A 38 5.45 -7.93 -3.91
C SER A 38 6.29 -8.06 -2.63
N ALA A 39 7.22 -7.14 -2.39
CA ALA A 39 8.00 -7.09 -1.16
C ALA A 39 7.13 -6.73 0.07
N ILE A 40 6.15 -5.83 -0.10
CA ILE A 40 5.17 -5.47 0.94
C ILE A 40 4.31 -6.69 1.30
N ASP A 41 3.76 -7.40 0.30
CA ASP A 41 2.96 -8.60 0.53
C ASP A 41 3.76 -9.67 1.28
N ALA A 42 5.00 -9.94 0.88
CA ALA A 42 5.87 -10.89 1.56
C ALA A 42 6.19 -10.47 3.01
N ALA A 43 6.36 -9.17 3.28
CA ALA A 43 6.60 -8.67 4.64
C ALA A 43 5.34 -8.75 5.52
N ALA A 44 4.15 -8.56 4.95
CA ALA A 44 2.88 -8.69 5.65
C ALA A 44 2.71 -10.09 6.25
N GLU A 45 3.05 -11.14 5.49
CA GLU A 45 3.03 -12.53 5.95
C GLU A 45 3.99 -12.79 7.12
N ARG A 46 5.16 -12.12 7.13
CA ARG A 46 6.18 -12.29 8.18
C ARG A 46 5.85 -11.56 9.46
N HIS A 47 5.29 -10.35 9.36
CA HIS A 47 5.13 -9.44 10.49
C HIS A 47 3.69 -9.25 10.95
N GLY A 48 2.72 -9.80 10.23
CA GLY A 48 1.31 -9.80 10.65
C GLY A 48 0.60 -8.44 10.52
N PHE A 49 1.12 -7.51 9.71
CA PHE A 49 0.36 -6.34 9.28
C PHE A 49 -0.54 -6.69 8.10
N VAL A 50 -1.53 -5.85 7.82
CA VAL A 50 -2.45 -6.07 6.70
C VAL A 50 -2.19 -5.10 5.56
N VAL A 51 -2.45 -5.55 4.32
CA VAL A 51 -2.24 -4.75 3.12
C VAL A 51 -3.57 -4.24 2.59
N ALA A 52 -3.71 -2.92 2.52
CA ALA A 52 -4.76 -2.26 1.75
C ALA A 52 -4.32 -2.19 0.28
N ARG A 53 -5.02 -2.94 -0.60
CA ARG A 53 -4.61 -3.14 -2.00
C ARG A 53 -5.10 -2.04 -2.94
N TRP A 54 -4.48 -0.85 -2.84
CA TRP A 54 -4.74 0.25 -3.77
C TRP A 54 -4.40 -0.09 -5.22
N SER A 55 -3.40 -0.95 -5.44
CA SER A 55 -3.04 -1.49 -6.77
C SER A 55 -4.24 -2.04 -7.56
N ASP A 56 -5.22 -2.60 -6.86
CA ASP A 56 -6.35 -3.30 -7.47
C ASP A 56 -7.48 -2.33 -7.86
N LEU A 57 -7.49 -1.13 -7.29
CA LEU A 57 -8.54 -0.11 -7.47
C LEU A 57 -8.07 1.11 -8.27
N SER A 58 -6.77 1.37 -8.30
CA SER A 58 -6.15 2.59 -8.85
C SER A 58 -6.04 2.64 -10.39
N GLY A 59 -6.43 1.58 -11.10
CA GLY A 59 -6.35 1.55 -12.56
C GLY A 59 -7.12 2.67 -13.30
N PRO A 60 -8.33 3.08 -12.88
CA PRO A 60 -9.13 4.04 -13.63
C PRO A 60 -8.53 5.48 -13.66
N PRO A 61 -8.36 6.09 -14.86
CA PRO A 61 -7.77 7.43 -14.98
C PRO A 61 -8.64 8.53 -14.38
N GLU A 62 -9.95 8.33 -14.29
CA GLU A 62 -10.90 9.28 -13.69
C GLU A 62 -10.72 9.48 -12.19
N LEU A 63 -9.89 8.67 -11.52
CA LEU A 63 -9.53 8.84 -10.11
C LEU A 63 -8.31 9.77 -9.92
N HIS A 64 -7.66 10.18 -11.01
CA HIS A 64 -6.39 10.90 -10.99
C HIS A 64 -6.54 12.34 -11.51
N LEU A 65 -5.61 13.19 -11.11
CA LEU A 65 -5.35 14.48 -11.75
C LEU A 65 -4.69 14.24 -13.12
N SER A 66 -4.55 15.32 -13.90
CA SER A 66 -4.03 15.26 -15.26
C SER A 66 -2.59 14.76 -15.38
N ASP A 67 -1.83 14.69 -14.28
CA ASP A 67 -0.49 14.12 -14.27
C ASP A 67 -0.47 12.59 -14.18
N GLY A 68 -1.61 11.95 -13.89
CA GLY A 68 -1.72 10.51 -13.76
C GLY A 68 -1.10 9.92 -12.49
N TYR A 69 -0.57 10.75 -11.59
CA TYR A 69 0.06 10.31 -10.33
C TYR A 69 -0.74 10.74 -9.11
N HIS A 70 -1.23 11.98 -9.09
CA HIS A 70 -1.95 12.51 -7.95
C HIS A 70 -3.43 12.14 -8.05
N LEU A 71 -4.03 11.82 -6.91
CA LEU A 71 -5.46 11.53 -6.83
C LEU A 71 -6.28 12.82 -6.89
N ASN A 72 -7.38 12.79 -7.65
CA ASN A 72 -8.41 13.80 -7.52
C ASN A 72 -9.29 13.52 -6.27
N GLN A 73 -10.35 14.31 -6.07
CA GLN A 73 -11.20 14.16 -4.88
C GLN A 73 -11.83 12.76 -4.76
N ASP A 74 -12.32 12.20 -5.88
CA ASP A 74 -12.96 10.88 -5.88
C ASP A 74 -11.94 9.77 -5.60
N GLY A 75 -10.74 9.88 -6.18
CA GLY A 75 -9.62 8.99 -5.88
C GLY A 75 -9.20 9.04 -4.41
N GLN A 76 -9.12 10.24 -3.82
CA GLN A 76 -8.80 10.43 -2.40
C GLN A 76 -9.87 9.81 -1.49
N ASN A 77 -11.15 9.97 -1.84
CA ASN A 77 -12.25 9.38 -1.08
C ASN A 77 -12.18 7.84 -1.12
N LEU A 78 -12.01 7.26 -2.31
CA LEU A 78 -11.88 5.81 -2.46
C LEU A 78 -10.65 5.25 -1.73
N TYR A 79 -9.52 5.96 -1.79
CA TYR A 79 -8.31 5.60 -1.06
C TYR A 79 -8.55 5.60 0.46
N ALA A 80 -9.20 6.64 0.98
CA ALA A 80 -9.55 6.72 2.40
C ALA A 80 -10.49 5.58 2.83
N ASP A 81 -11.53 5.29 2.03
CA ASP A 81 -12.47 4.21 2.29
C ASP A 81 -11.79 2.83 2.30
N LEU A 82 -10.84 2.60 1.39
CA LEU A 82 -10.01 1.38 1.38
C LEU A 82 -9.22 1.23 2.68
N VAL A 83 -8.56 2.30 3.15
CA VAL A 83 -7.78 2.28 4.39
C VAL A 83 -8.68 2.00 5.59
N VAL A 84 -9.79 2.74 5.72
CA VAL A 84 -10.73 2.60 6.83
C VAL A 84 -11.35 1.21 6.87
N SER A 85 -11.82 0.69 5.73
CA SER A 85 -12.43 -0.65 5.66
C SER A 85 -11.42 -1.76 5.98
N THR A 86 -10.18 -1.64 5.49
CA THR A 86 -9.10 -2.60 5.80
C THR A 86 -8.75 -2.58 7.29
N ALA A 87 -8.60 -1.38 7.87
CA ALA A 87 -8.33 -1.22 9.30
C ALA A 87 -9.47 -1.80 10.15
N ALA A 88 -10.73 -1.52 9.79
CA ALA A 88 -11.88 -2.01 10.53
C ALA A 88 -12.02 -3.54 10.51
N ALA A 89 -11.56 -4.21 9.44
CA ALA A 89 -11.60 -5.66 9.34
C ALA A 89 -10.45 -6.37 10.07
N ALA A 90 -9.31 -5.69 10.23
CA ALA A 90 -8.08 -6.30 10.71
C ALA A 90 -7.66 -5.86 12.12
N CYS A 91 -8.06 -4.66 12.53
CA CYS A 91 -7.55 -3.99 13.73
C CYS A 91 -8.58 -3.71 14.82
N LEU A 92 -9.88 -3.94 14.53
CA LEU A 92 -11.01 -3.68 15.42
C LEU A 92 -11.84 -4.95 15.62
#